data_AF-A0A7S0XSX5-F1
#
_entry.id   AF-A0A7S0XSX5-F1
#
_cell.length_a   1.000
_cell.length_b   1.000
_cell.length_c   1.000
_cell.angle_alpha   90.00
_cell.angle_beta   90.00
_cell.angle_gamma   90.00
#
_symmetry.space_group_name_H-M   'P 1'
#
loop_
_entity.id
_entity.type
_entity.pdbx_description
1 polymer ?
#
loop_
_entity_poly.entity_id
_entity_poly.type
_entity_poly.pdbx_seq_one_letter_code
_entity_poly.pdbx_strand_id
1 'polypeptide(L)'
;GDKYTGYMVDGVRDGKGVYTYADGRTYDGDWVHDVKHGHGTYINSVGDRFTGVFNGGTQGQGNKEYAIGTKVSGTWHGEGLHGKVHMVWADNTTADGDVVRNNMDGMGTLSFADGSTYR
;
A
#
# COMPACT_ATOMS: atom_id res chain seq x y z
N GLY A 1 21.51 2.01 9.86
CA GLY A 1 20.65 2.64 10.88
C GLY A 1 19.55 3.39 10.17
N ASP A 2 18.45 3.66 10.88
CA ASP A 2 17.33 4.38 10.30
C ASP A 2 17.69 5.87 10.09
N LYS A 3 17.10 6.49 9.07
CA LYS A 3 17.30 7.89 8.73
C LYS A 3 15.95 8.55 8.51
N TYR A 4 15.76 9.73 9.11
CA TYR A 4 14.62 10.59 8.83
C TYR A 4 15.08 11.90 8.22
N THR A 5 14.28 12.45 7.31
CA THR A 5 14.44 13.80 6.76
C THR A 5 13.06 14.40 6.56
N GLY A 6 12.72 15.41 7.35
CA GLY A 6 11.39 16.02 7.33
C GLY A 6 11.15 16.93 8.51
N TYR A 7 9.91 17.35 8.67
CA TYR A 7 9.48 18.23 9.76
C TYR A 7 9.41 17.48 11.10
N MET A 8 9.82 18.16 12.17
CA MET A 8 9.73 17.64 13.53
C MET A 8 9.16 18.72 14.44
N VAL A 9 8.27 18.31 15.34
CA VAL A 9 7.66 19.16 16.38
C VAL A 9 7.92 18.46 17.71
N ASP A 10 8.47 19.17 18.70
CA ASP A 10 8.79 18.62 20.03
C ASP A 10 9.62 17.33 20.02
N GLY A 11 10.48 17.16 19.01
CA GLY A 11 11.36 16.00 18.86
C GLY A 11 10.69 14.77 18.24
N VAL A 12 9.41 14.84 17.85
CA VAL A 12 8.70 13.78 17.12
C VAL A 12 8.48 14.18 15.66
N ARG A 13 8.36 13.20 14.76
CA ARG A 13 8.07 13.44 13.34
C ARG A 13 6.63 13.94 13.19
N ASP A 14 6.45 15.07 12.52
CA ASP A 14 5.15 15.68 12.31
C ASP A 14 5.17 16.50 11.01
N GLY A 15 4.14 16.39 10.17
CA GLY A 15 4.12 16.98 8.83
C GLY A 15 4.80 16.09 7.77
N LYS A 16 5.31 16.68 6.69
CA LYS A 16 5.92 15.93 5.59
C LYS A 16 7.31 15.41 5.95
N GLY A 17 7.60 14.16 5.59
CA GLY A 17 8.96 13.64 5.73
C GLY A 17 9.19 12.26 5.12
N VAL A 18 10.46 11.98 4.89
CA VAL A 18 10.97 10.71 4.39
C VAL A 18 11.68 9.96 5.50
N TYR A 19 11.27 8.72 5.72
CA TYR A 19 11.91 7.78 6.63
C TYR A 19 12.48 6.60 5.85
N THR A 20 13.78 6.38 5.97
CA THR A 20 14.49 5.24 5.40
C THR A 20 14.88 4.32 6.55
N TYR A 21 14.35 3.10 6.52
CA TYR A 21 14.67 2.06 7.49
C TYR A 21 16.05 1.47 7.17
N ALA A 22 16.72 0.93 8.18
CA ALA A 22 18.04 0.31 8.04
C ALA A 22 18.05 -0.89 7.08
N ASP A 23 16.91 -1.55 6.89
CA ASP A 23 16.70 -2.67 5.98
C ASP A 23 16.33 -2.24 4.55
N GLY A 24 16.40 -0.95 4.24
CA GLY A 24 16.18 -0.40 2.90
C GLY A 24 14.72 -0.06 2.59
N ARG A 25 13.77 -0.37 3.48
CA ARG A 25 12.38 0.11 3.33
C ARG A 25 12.34 1.64 3.38
N THR A 26 11.37 2.25 2.73
CA THR A 26 11.17 3.70 2.78
C THR A 26 9.71 4.07 2.96
N TYR A 27 9.47 5.19 3.63
CA TYR A 27 8.18 5.87 3.64
C TYR A 27 8.40 7.35 3.36
N ASP A 28 7.69 7.89 2.39
CA ASP A 28 7.65 9.30 2.04
C ASP A 28 6.19 9.77 2.13
N GLY A 29 5.86 10.60 3.12
CA GLY A 29 4.47 11.01 3.33
C GLY A 29 4.25 11.93 4.51
N ASP A 30 2.98 12.02 4.93
CA ASP A 30 2.57 12.77 6.11
C ASP A 30 2.84 11.97 7.39
N TRP A 31 3.23 12.69 8.44
CA TRP A 31 3.46 12.20 9.77
C TRP A 31 2.61 13.00 10.75
N VAL A 32 2.10 12.34 11.79
CA VAL A 32 1.47 12.99 12.94
C VAL A 32 1.95 12.24 14.17
N HIS A 33 2.65 12.94 15.08
CA HIS A 33 3.19 12.35 16.31
C HIS A 33 3.90 10.99 16.11
N ASP A 34 4.89 10.93 15.21
CA ASP A 34 5.65 9.71 14.85
C ASP A 34 4.86 8.59 14.13
N VAL A 35 3.59 8.83 13.80
CA VAL A 35 2.72 7.89 13.08
C VAL A 35 2.60 8.29 11.62
N LYS A 36 2.77 7.34 10.70
CA LYS A 36 2.46 7.53 9.28
C LYS A 36 0.99 7.90 9.13
N HIS A 37 0.71 9.02 8.49
CA HIS A 37 -0.64 9.56 8.38
C HIS A 37 -0.88 10.09 6.96
N GLY A 38 -2.10 10.55 6.67
CA GLY A 38 -2.41 11.30 5.45
C GLY A 38 -2.01 10.56 4.18
N HIS A 39 -1.42 11.26 3.23
CA HIS A 39 -0.98 10.66 1.96
C HIS A 39 0.51 10.31 2.02
N GLY A 40 0.85 9.12 1.53
CA GLY A 40 2.23 8.71 1.43
C GLY A 40 2.50 7.65 0.38
N THR A 41 3.78 7.39 0.19
CA THR A 41 4.34 6.27 -0.55
C THR A 41 5.18 5.42 0.41
N TYR A 42 4.94 4.12 0.45
CA TYR A 42 5.76 3.15 1.17
C TYR A 42 6.40 2.19 0.16
N ILE A 43 7.70 1.93 0.30
CA ILE A 43 8.43 0.93 -0.48
C ILE A 43 9.00 -0.09 0.48
N ASN A 44 8.70 -1.37 0.25
CA ASN A 44 9.24 -2.46 1.07
C ASN A 44 10.67 -2.85 0.61
N SER A 45 11.32 -3.78 1.30
CA SER A 45 12.70 -4.18 1.01
C SER A 45 12.87 -4.93 -0.31
N VAL A 46 11.79 -5.48 -0.87
CA VAL A 46 11.79 -6.18 -2.16
C VAL A 46 11.39 -5.27 -3.34
N GLY A 47 11.07 -4.01 -3.06
CA GLY A 47 10.75 -3.00 -4.08
C GLY A 47 9.26 -2.84 -4.39
N ASP A 48 8.36 -3.55 -3.70
CA ASP A 48 6.92 -3.28 -3.84
C ASP A 48 6.60 -1.90 -3.27
N ARG A 49 5.77 -1.18 -4.00
CA ARG A 49 5.37 0.19 -3.69
C ARG A 49 3.89 0.24 -3.38
N PHE A 50 3.53 0.90 -2.29
CA PHE A 50 2.16 1.32 -2.02
C PHE A 50 2.09 2.85 -2.02
N THR A 51 1.10 3.42 -2.70
CA THR A 51 0.79 4.86 -2.67
C THR A 51 -0.67 5.04 -2.31
N GLY A 52 -0.96 5.75 -1.23
CA GLY A 52 -2.34 5.89 -0.76
C GLY A 52 -2.44 6.61 0.58
N VAL A 53 -3.57 6.41 1.26
CA VAL A 53 -3.83 7.03 2.56
C VAL A 53 -3.33 6.13 3.70
N PHE A 54 -2.80 6.76 4.75
CA PHE A 54 -2.25 6.13 5.94
C PHE A 54 -2.88 6.69 7.22
N ASN A 55 -3.03 5.83 8.21
CA ASN A 55 -3.37 6.17 9.60
C ASN A 55 -2.80 5.06 10.51
N GLY A 56 -1.49 5.10 10.74
CA GLY A 56 -0.71 4.01 11.36
C GLY A 56 -0.48 2.78 10.47
N GLY A 57 -1.38 2.53 9.53
CA GLY A 57 -1.25 1.59 8.43
C GLY A 57 -1.98 2.11 7.19
N THR A 58 -1.97 1.36 6.11
CA THR A 58 -2.70 1.68 4.88
C THR A 58 -4.21 1.71 5.13
N GLN A 59 -4.89 2.74 4.65
CA GLN A 59 -6.32 2.94 4.85
C GLN A 59 -6.95 3.60 3.62
N GLY A 60 -8.19 3.23 3.27
CA GLY A 60 -8.92 3.88 2.20
C GLY A 60 -8.33 3.63 0.81
N GLN A 61 -8.50 4.57 -0.11
CA GLN A 61 -8.06 4.39 -1.50
C GLN A 61 -6.53 4.34 -1.60
N GLY A 62 -6.02 3.42 -2.41
CA GLY A 62 -4.60 3.29 -2.66
C GLY A 62 -4.27 2.38 -3.84
N ASN A 63 -3.02 2.50 -4.29
CA ASN A 63 -2.44 1.75 -5.39
C ASN A 63 -1.23 0.97 -4.87
N LYS A 64 -1.21 -0.35 -5.11
CA LYS A 64 -0.06 -1.21 -4.87
C LYS A 64 0.55 -1.62 -6.20
N GLU A 65 1.84 -1.40 -6.36
CA GLU A 65 2.66 -1.82 -7.49
C GLU A 65 3.68 -2.83 -6.96
N TYR A 66 3.60 -4.05 -7.43
CA TYR A 66 4.56 -5.08 -7.11
C TYR A 66 5.81 -4.90 -7.98
N ALA A 67 6.98 -5.23 -7.45
CA ALA A 67 8.24 -5.10 -8.19
C ALA A 67 8.24 -5.91 -9.50
N ILE A 68 7.44 -6.96 -9.56
CA ILE A 68 7.21 -7.80 -10.75
C ILE A 68 6.33 -7.16 -11.84
N GLY A 69 5.80 -5.96 -11.61
CA GLY A 69 5.04 -5.17 -12.58
C GLY A 69 3.52 -5.21 -12.43
N THR A 70 2.97 -6.11 -11.60
CA THR A 70 1.53 -6.15 -11.31
C THR A 70 1.10 -4.94 -10.49
N LYS A 71 -0.03 -4.34 -10.84
CA LYS A 71 -0.62 -3.18 -10.16
C LYS A 71 -2.03 -3.49 -9.70
N VAL A 72 -2.37 -2.99 -8.52
CA VAL A 72 -3.67 -3.21 -7.88
C VAL A 72 -4.15 -1.91 -7.26
N SER A 73 -5.33 -1.47 -7.66
CA SER A 73 -6.02 -0.29 -7.15
C SER A 73 -7.28 -0.71 -6.42
N GLY A 74 -7.55 -0.10 -5.26
CA GLY A 74 -8.77 -0.35 -4.51
C GLY A 74 -8.78 0.26 -3.12
N THR A 75 -9.67 -0.24 -2.27
CA THR A 75 -9.82 0.22 -0.88
C THR A 75 -9.03 -0.69 0.07
N TRP A 76 -8.09 -0.12 0.82
CA TRP A 76 -7.18 -0.83 1.70
C TRP A 76 -7.54 -0.60 3.17
N HIS A 77 -7.32 -1.63 4.00
CA HIS A 77 -7.42 -1.54 5.45
C HIS A 77 -6.34 -2.44 6.07
N GLY A 78 -5.24 -1.82 6.52
CA GLY A 78 -4.02 -2.53 6.82
C GLY A 78 -3.52 -3.30 5.59
N GLU A 79 -3.03 -4.52 5.79
CA GLU A 79 -2.54 -5.36 4.68
C GLU A 79 -3.66 -5.90 3.76
N GLY A 80 -4.92 -5.73 4.14
CA GLY A 80 -6.08 -6.23 3.41
C GLY A 80 -6.61 -5.27 2.35
N LEU A 81 -6.99 -5.83 1.20
CA LEU A 81 -7.71 -5.16 0.12
C LEU A 81 -9.21 -5.49 0.22
N HIS A 82 -10.06 -4.52 -0.06
CA HIS A 82 -11.50 -4.57 0.21
C HIS A 82 -12.35 -4.01 -0.93
N GLY A 83 -13.45 -4.71 -1.22
CA GLY A 83 -14.47 -4.27 -2.15
C GLY A 83 -13.99 -4.35 -3.59
N LYS A 84 -14.42 -3.39 -4.42
CA LYS A 84 -14.06 -3.35 -5.83
C LYS A 84 -12.58 -3.05 -6.02
N VAL A 85 -11.95 -3.82 -6.90
CA VAL A 85 -10.52 -3.73 -7.22
C VAL A 85 -10.33 -3.69 -8.73
N HIS A 86 -9.29 -2.99 -9.15
CA HIS A 86 -8.80 -2.99 -10.52
C HIS A 86 -7.36 -3.51 -10.52
N MET A 87 -7.11 -4.57 -11.29
CA MET A 87 -5.81 -5.21 -11.41
C MET A 87 -5.28 -5.04 -12.82
N VAL A 88 -3.98 -4.74 -12.93
CA VAL A 88 -3.23 -4.67 -14.18
C VAL A 88 -2.00 -5.56 -14.05
N TRP A 89 -1.84 -6.57 -14.91
CA TRP A 89 -0.65 -7.42 -14.91
C TRP A 89 0.49 -6.78 -15.71
N ALA A 90 1.69 -7.36 -15.63
CA ALA A 90 2.90 -6.84 -16.28
C ALA A 90 2.80 -6.76 -17.82
N ASP A 91 1.93 -7.56 -18.43
CA ASP A 91 1.64 -7.52 -19.88
C ASP A 91 0.55 -6.51 -20.26
N ASN A 92 0.09 -5.70 -19.31
CA ASN A 92 -1.02 -4.73 -19.41
C ASN A 92 -2.41 -5.35 -19.62
N THR A 93 -2.56 -6.66 -19.43
CA THR A 93 -3.91 -7.22 -19.26
C THR A 93 -4.54 -6.63 -17.99
N THR A 94 -5.88 -6.51 -17.98
CA THR A 94 -6.61 -5.88 -16.87
C THR A 94 -7.81 -6.69 -16.44
N ALA A 95 -8.15 -6.63 -15.16
CA ALA A 95 -9.37 -7.19 -14.64
C ALA A 95 -9.96 -6.36 -13.50
N ASP A 96 -11.28 -6.29 -13.48
CA ASP A 96 -12.04 -5.77 -12.36
C ASP A 96 -12.63 -6.93 -11.55
N GLY A 97 -12.61 -6.80 -10.23
CA GLY A 97 -13.13 -7.82 -9.32
C GLY A 97 -13.70 -7.20 -8.05
N ASP A 98 -14.31 -8.04 -7.21
CA ASP A 98 -14.76 -7.66 -5.88
C ASP A 98 -14.11 -8.59 -4.85
N VAL A 99 -13.29 -8.02 -3.96
CA VAL A 99 -12.57 -8.76 -2.91
C VAL A 99 -13.41 -8.73 -1.63
N VAL A 100 -14.03 -9.86 -1.33
CA VAL A 100 -14.79 -10.09 -0.08
C VAL A 100 -13.94 -10.91 0.90
N ARG A 101 -13.83 -10.44 2.14
CA ARG A 101 -13.04 -11.05 3.22
C ARG A 101 -13.40 -12.54 3.43
N ASN A 102 -12.48 -13.45 3.12
CA ASN A 102 -12.16 -14.68 3.88
C ASN A 102 -11.06 -15.49 3.19
N ASN A 103 -9.79 -15.08 3.31
CA ASN A 103 -8.73 -15.89 3.92
C ASN A 103 -7.39 -15.14 3.92
N MET A 104 -6.62 -15.40 4.98
CA MET A 104 -5.33 -14.81 5.26
C MET A 104 -4.29 -15.39 4.30
N ASP A 105 -3.73 -14.53 3.45
CA ASP A 105 -2.34 -14.55 2.92
C ASP A 105 -2.32 -13.80 1.58
N GLY A 106 -2.39 -12.48 1.66
CA GLY A 106 -1.87 -11.58 0.62
C GLY A 106 -2.66 -11.43 -0.68
N MET A 107 -3.46 -12.41 -1.11
CA MET A 107 -4.38 -12.29 -2.24
C MET A 107 -5.67 -13.07 -1.94
N GLY A 108 -6.75 -12.34 -1.65
CA GLY A 108 -8.08 -12.96 -1.60
C GLY A 108 -8.46 -13.50 -2.97
N THR A 109 -9.39 -14.46 -3.00
CA THR A 109 -9.97 -14.97 -4.24
C THR A 109 -10.47 -13.82 -5.11
N LEU A 110 -9.89 -13.65 -6.30
CA LEU A 110 -10.39 -12.70 -7.28
C LEU A 110 -11.47 -13.40 -8.09
N SER A 111 -12.70 -12.89 -8.02
CA SER A 111 -13.80 -13.32 -8.89
C SER A 111 -13.87 -12.40 -10.09
N PHE A 112 -13.74 -12.97 -11.29
CA PHE A 112 -13.78 -12.25 -12.55
C PHE A 112 -15.23 -12.15 -13.08
N ALA A 113 -15.49 -11.19 -13.97
CA ALA A 113 -16.82 -10.99 -14.57
C ALA A 113 -17.34 -12.19 -15.39
N ASP A 114 -16.42 -13.05 -15.87
CA ASP A 114 -16.72 -14.31 -16.53
C ASP A 114 -16.99 -15.48 -15.56
N GLY A 115 -16.95 -15.22 -14.25
CA GLY A 115 -17.14 -16.20 -13.19
C GLY A 115 -15.90 -17.05 -12.89
N SER A 116 -14.77 -16.83 -13.57
CA SER A 116 -13.51 -17.48 -13.20
C SER A 116 -13.02 -16.95 -11.85
N THR A 117 -12.22 -17.75 -11.15
CA THR A 117 -11.60 -17.34 -9.89
C THR A 117 -10.11 -17.62 -9.92
N TYR A 118 -9.31 -16.67 -9.45
CA TYR A 118 -7.89 -16.89 -9.16
C TYR A 118 -7.73 -17.18 -7.67
N ARG A 119 -7.04 -18.27 -7.33
CA ARG A 119 -6.73 -18.72 -5.97
C ARG A 119 -5.23 -18.71 -5.74
#